data_AF-A0AA38MN46-F1
#
_entry.id   AF-A0AA38MN46-F1
#
_cell.length_a   1.000
_cell.length_b   1.000
_cell.length_c   1.000
_cell.angle_alpha   90.00
_cell.angle_beta   90.00
_cell.angle_gamma   90.00
#
_symmetry.space_group_name_H-M   'P 1'
#
loop_
_entity.id
_entity.type
_entity.pdbx_description
1 polymer ?
#
loop_
_entity_poly.entity_id
_entity_poly.type
_entity_poly.pdbx_seq_one_letter_code
_entity_poly.pdbx_strand_id
1 'polypeptide(L)'
;MINLFWFNTLKAFRVLRIRQLLRFQHRQSQSQVKIVCPGKPKPLIDFNCKVALITGGSDSTGLAIAHELLAESVKNVALVGNDTCRGREAVLALNRAYGKNKAVFINCDVQSKVQVNDSYCKVVAEFGKIDIVINAAGVFDGCNWEKELMTNLVGTIHSMLEAYNVMSKEERGSGGVILNFSGLHGGLKPLYPAPTLSAGHHGIIGLSTSFGHEINFKNTAVRVVTLCPGITNTNFIKDAEKRALNERMGSHLHILLRKFKRQKASVCAQSAMHLLKHGKSGSVWTRTLNLDQSAAIITGGAEGIGLAIARVFLKCGICGIAVADCNKERGRECIRNLACEFGDNKILFFEGDMSHSKLFDRVFKETLNHFERVDIVINNAGIMNDCNWESQLNSNLATTIVGTLLGMQYMSKTSFGQGGTIINMASIMGLIPSTGYPVHTLTQFGIVGFSRAIGAVNHYDRTGVRVTALCPGLTSTKLLKQAPYHAINENFRKEFKEESGGCTLQKPESVAVATLDILADALPGSVWVVENDSKPYEIRFPEVADLRFKNKC
;
A
#
# COMPACT_ATOMS: atom_id res chain seq x y z
N MET A 1 -40.30 38.36 38.36
CA MET A 1 -39.24 37.52 38.96
C MET A 1 -38.91 36.30 38.05
N ILE A 2 -38.82 36.50 36.74
CA ILE A 2 -38.69 35.40 35.73
C ILE A 2 -37.36 35.48 34.93
N ASN A 3 -36.54 36.51 35.12
CA ASN A 3 -35.27 36.68 34.39
C ASN A 3 -34.00 36.19 35.12
N LEU A 4 -34.11 35.58 36.31
CA LEU A 4 -32.94 35.05 37.04
C LEU A 4 -32.79 33.52 36.96
N PHE A 5 -33.81 32.80 36.49
CA PHE A 5 -33.80 31.32 36.46
C PHE A 5 -33.21 30.73 35.17
N TRP A 6 -33.22 31.49 34.07
CA TRP A 6 -32.65 31.09 32.78
C TRP A 6 -31.12 31.26 32.68
N PHE A 7 -30.55 32.21 33.43
CA PHE A 7 -29.09 32.47 33.38
C PHE A 7 -28.26 31.44 34.18
N ASN A 8 -28.83 30.81 35.20
CA ASN A 8 -28.12 29.83 36.04
C ASN A 8 -28.19 28.39 35.51
N THR A 9 -29.19 28.04 34.70
CA THR A 9 -29.31 26.72 34.05
C THR A 9 -28.35 26.58 32.85
N LEU A 10 -28.07 27.66 32.10
CA LEU A 10 -27.11 27.67 30.99
C LEU A 10 -25.63 27.61 31.43
N LYS A 11 -25.28 28.18 32.60
CA LYS A 11 -23.93 28.04 33.17
C LYS A 11 -23.65 26.64 33.71
N ALA A 12 -24.64 25.98 34.32
CA ALA A 12 -24.50 24.61 34.80
C ALA A 12 -24.31 23.59 33.66
N PHE A 13 -25.02 23.75 32.53
CA PHE A 13 -24.86 22.90 31.35
C PHE A 13 -23.51 23.07 30.63
N ARG A 14 -22.93 24.29 30.63
CA ARG A 14 -21.61 24.54 30.03
C ARG A 14 -20.45 23.97 30.86
N VAL A 15 -20.54 24.01 32.19
CA VAL A 15 -19.48 23.49 33.09
C VAL A 15 -19.51 21.94 33.17
N LEU A 16 -20.68 21.31 33.09
CA LEU A 16 -20.81 19.85 33.04
C LEU A 16 -20.31 19.25 31.70
N ARG A 17 -20.56 19.92 30.56
CA ARG A 17 -20.00 19.49 29.25
C ARG A 17 -18.48 19.65 29.19
N ILE A 18 -17.91 20.70 29.78
CA ILE A 18 -16.46 20.92 29.80
C ILE A 18 -15.75 19.91 30.73
N ARG A 19 -16.33 19.55 31.89
CA ARG A 19 -15.76 18.50 32.76
C ARG A 19 -15.89 17.09 32.19
N GLN A 20 -16.93 16.78 31.42
CA GLN A 20 -17.03 15.50 30.69
C GLN A 20 -16.10 15.46 29.46
N LEU A 21 -15.95 16.56 28.71
CA LEU A 21 -15.00 16.67 27.59
C LEU A 21 -13.53 16.63 28.05
N LEU A 22 -13.19 17.25 29.17
CA LEU A 22 -11.84 17.17 29.75
C LEU A 22 -11.52 15.78 30.31
N ARG A 23 -12.49 15.05 30.87
CA ARG A 23 -12.31 13.63 31.25
C ARG A 23 -12.24 12.69 30.05
N PHE A 24 -12.82 13.06 28.90
CA PHE A 24 -12.70 12.32 27.64
C PHE A 24 -11.38 12.60 26.92
N GLN A 25 -10.90 13.85 26.93
CA GLN A 25 -9.60 14.24 26.36
C GLN A 25 -8.42 13.72 27.19
N HIS A 26 -8.54 13.65 28.53
CA HIS A 26 -7.46 13.10 29.36
C HIS A 26 -7.36 11.56 29.32
N ARG A 27 -8.39 10.85 28.85
CA ARG A 27 -8.33 9.41 28.56
C ARG A 27 -7.80 9.08 27.15
N GLN A 28 -7.74 10.06 26.24
CA GLN A 28 -7.13 9.88 24.92
C GLN A 28 -5.67 10.33 24.83
N SER A 29 -5.09 10.92 25.88
CA SER A 29 -3.70 11.41 25.88
C SER A 29 -2.67 10.47 26.52
N GLN A 30 -3.00 9.19 26.76
CA GLN A 30 -2.06 8.19 27.30
C GLN A 30 -2.18 6.81 26.63
N SER A 31 -2.56 6.73 25.36
CA SER A 31 -2.10 5.60 24.55
C SER A 31 -0.63 5.83 24.21
N GLN A 32 0.27 5.49 25.16
CA GLN A 32 1.61 5.11 24.76
C GLN A 32 1.44 4.05 23.67
N VAL A 33 1.81 4.38 22.45
CA VAL A 33 1.99 3.39 21.40
C VAL A 33 3.14 2.53 21.89
N LYS A 34 2.80 1.50 22.66
CA LYS A 34 3.71 0.46 23.09
C LYS A 34 4.03 -0.29 21.81
N ILE A 35 5.14 0.06 21.17
CA ILE A 35 5.71 -0.70 20.08
C ILE A 35 6.22 -2.00 20.71
N VAL A 36 5.31 -2.94 20.91
CA VAL A 36 5.65 -4.31 21.23
C VAL A 36 6.28 -4.86 19.97
N CYS A 37 7.59 -5.08 20.01
CA CYS A 37 8.31 -5.79 18.97
C CYS A 37 7.73 -7.21 18.87
N PRO A 38 7.02 -7.59 17.80
CA PRO A 38 6.86 -8.99 17.54
C PRO A 38 8.21 -9.46 17.01
N GLY A 39 8.93 -10.31 17.74
CA GLY A 39 9.77 -11.29 17.06
C GLY A 39 8.94 -11.95 15.94
N LYS A 40 9.56 -12.38 14.83
CA LYS A 40 8.87 -12.91 13.63
C LYS A 40 7.57 -13.60 14.05
N PRO A 41 6.39 -13.03 13.74
CA PRO A 41 5.15 -13.47 14.36
C PRO A 41 4.99 -14.95 14.12
N LYS A 42 4.89 -15.74 15.20
CA LYS A 42 4.70 -17.18 15.10
C LYS A 42 3.52 -17.44 14.16
N PRO A 43 3.63 -18.34 13.17
CA PRO A 43 2.52 -18.65 12.28
C PRO A 43 1.28 -19.03 13.07
N LEU A 44 0.13 -18.48 12.69
CA LEU A 44 -1.19 -18.76 13.25
C LEU A 44 -1.73 -20.13 12.79
N ILE A 45 -1.09 -20.75 11.80
CA ILE A 45 -1.41 -22.09 11.30
C ILE A 45 -0.11 -22.83 10.99
N ASP A 46 -0.07 -24.10 11.36
CA ASP A 46 0.87 -25.09 10.84
C ASP A 46 0.16 -25.87 9.72
N PHE A 47 0.81 -25.99 8.57
CA PHE A 47 0.25 -26.62 7.37
C PHE A 47 0.35 -28.14 7.38
N ASN A 48 1.18 -28.72 8.27
CA ASN A 48 1.27 -30.16 8.41
C ASN A 48 -0.11 -30.78 8.70
N CYS A 49 -0.44 -31.86 7.98
CA CYS A 49 -1.71 -32.58 8.10
C CYS A 49 -2.95 -31.75 7.75
N LYS A 50 -2.82 -30.57 7.13
CA LYS A 50 -3.95 -29.73 6.71
C LYS A 50 -4.49 -30.14 5.35
N VAL A 51 -5.79 -29.96 5.15
CA VAL A 51 -6.48 -30.17 3.87
C VAL A 51 -7.01 -28.84 3.36
N ALA A 52 -6.73 -28.52 2.09
CA ALA A 52 -7.17 -27.28 1.47
C ALA A 52 -8.18 -27.52 0.34
N LEU A 53 -9.22 -26.69 0.28
CA LEU A 53 -10.16 -26.58 -0.83
C LEU A 53 -9.95 -25.25 -1.55
N ILE A 54 -9.81 -25.27 -2.87
CA ILE A 54 -9.51 -24.08 -3.68
C ILE A 54 -10.53 -23.95 -4.81
N THR A 55 -11.43 -22.98 -4.71
CA THR A 55 -12.31 -22.64 -5.84
C THR A 55 -11.51 -21.86 -6.89
N GLY A 56 -11.73 -22.15 -8.18
CA GLY A 56 -10.88 -21.63 -9.25
C GLY A 56 -9.46 -22.20 -9.24
N GLY A 57 -9.27 -23.38 -8.64
CA GLY A 57 -7.96 -23.99 -8.43
C GLY A 57 -7.27 -24.55 -9.68
N SER A 58 -7.98 -24.65 -10.82
CA SER A 58 -7.47 -25.33 -12.02
C SER A 58 -6.51 -24.50 -12.88
N ASP A 59 -6.33 -23.20 -12.60
CA ASP A 59 -5.53 -22.31 -13.44
C ASP A 59 -4.96 -21.13 -12.63
N SER A 60 -3.95 -20.46 -13.21
CA SER A 60 -3.51 -19.12 -12.86
C SER A 60 -3.19 -18.98 -11.36
N THR A 61 -3.88 -18.09 -10.64
CA THR A 61 -3.61 -17.83 -9.22
C THR A 61 -4.01 -19.01 -8.33
N GLY A 62 -5.15 -19.65 -8.58
CA GLY A 62 -5.61 -20.78 -7.78
C GLY A 62 -4.65 -21.98 -7.86
N LEU A 63 -4.19 -22.29 -9.08
CA LEU A 63 -3.21 -23.35 -9.30
C LEU A 63 -1.84 -23.01 -8.68
N ALA A 64 -1.39 -21.76 -8.78
CA ALA A 64 -0.15 -21.33 -8.14
C ALA A 64 -0.21 -21.48 -6.61
N ILE A 65 -1.36 -21.20 -5.98
CA ILE A 65 -1.53 -21.41 -4.53
C ILE A 65 -1.52 -22.91 -4.19
N ALA A 66 -2.11 -23.77 -5.02
CA ALA A 66 -2.06 -25.21 -4.81
C ALA A 66 -0.61 -25.74 -4.77
N HIS A 67 0.24 -25.26 -5.68
CA HIS A 67 1.68 -25.57 -5.68
C HIS A 67 2.36 -25.13 -4.38
N GLU A 68 2.15 -23.88 -3.94
CA GLU A 68 2.76 -23.34 -2.72
C GLU A 68 2.30 -24.08 -1.46
N LEU A 69 1.01 -24.43 -1.35
CA LEU A 69 0.49 -25.22 -0.23
C LEU A 69 1.14 -26.61 -0.14
N LEU A 70 1.24 -27.32 -1.26
CA LEU A 70 1.87 -28.65 -1.28
C LEU A 70 3.39 -28.56 -1.02
N ALA A 71 4.06 -27.52 -1.53
CA ALA A 71 5.47 -27.26 -1.23
C ALA A 71 5.71 -27.00 0.27
N GLU A 72 4.74 -26.39 0.95
CA GLU A 72 4.75 -26.14 2.40
C GLU A 72 4.09 -27.28 3.21
N SER A 73 4.07 -28.50 2.66
CA SER A 73 3.66 -29.74 3.35
C SER A 73 2.18 -29.81 3.78
N VAL A 74 1.28 -29.05 3.14
CA VAL A 74 -0.16 -29.36 3.20
C VAL A 74 -0.39 -30.79 2.74
N LYS A 75 -1.25 -31.51 3.46
CA LYS A 75 -1.46 -32.96 3.25
C LYS A 75 -2.06 -33.23 1.87
N ASN A 76 -3.15 -32.52 1.55
CA ASN A 76 -3.94 -32.69 0.33
C ASN A 76 -4.57 -31.35 -0.10
N VAL A 77 -4.77 -31.19 -1.41
CA VAL A 77 -5.50 -30.06 -2.00
C VAL A 77 -6.64 -30.56 -2.90
N ALA A 78 -7.82 -29.96 -2.79
CA ALA A 78 -8.95 -30.18 -3.67
C ALA A 78 -9.15 -28.96 -4.57
N LEU A 79 -8.98 -29.15 -5.89
CA LEU A 79 -9.23 -28.13 -6.89
C LEU A 79 -10.71 -28.19 -7.30
N VAL A 80 -11.42 -27.08 -7.12
CA VAL A 80 -12.85 -26.97 -7.41
C VAL A 80 -13.05 -25.97 -8.55
N GLY A 81 -13.71 -26.39 -9.62
CA GLY A 81 -13.97 -25.52 -10.78
C GLY A 81 -14.81 -26.20 -11.85
N ASN A 82 -15.21 -25.46 -12.88
CA ASN A 82 -16.11 -25.94 -13.94
C ASN A 82 -15.38 -26.37 -15.22
N ASP A 83 -14.07 -26.14 -15.34
CA ASP A 83 -13.25 -26.65 -16.45
C ASP A 83 -12.65 -28.01 -16.08
N THR A 84 -13.34 -29.07 -16.49
CA THR A 84 -12.94 -30.45 -16.20
C THR A 84 -11.63 -30.83 -16.88
N CYS A 85 -11.33 -30.29 -18.06
CA CYS A 85 -10.11 -30.60 -18.78
C CYS A 85 -8.90 -30.03 -18.04
N ARG A 86 -8.90 -28.72 -17.81
CA ARG A 86 -7.82 -28.04 -17.05
C ARG A 86 -7.69 -28.57 -15.64
N GLY A 87 -8.81 -28.87 -14.98
CA GLY A 87 -8.83 -29.43 -13.63
C GLY A 87 -8.07 -30.76 -13.54
N ARG A 88 -8.31 -31.67 -14.49
CA ARG A 88 -7.60 -32.96 -14.56
C ARG A 88 -6.12 -32.79 -14.87
N GLU A 89 -5.77 -31.91 -15.82
CA GLU A 89 -4.38 -31.60 -16.14
C GLU A 89 -3.61 -31.02 -14.94
N ALA A 90 -4.22 -30.08 -14.22
CA ALA A 90 -3.67 -29.47 -13.02
C ALA A 90 -3.40 -30.53 -11.93
N VAL A 91 -4.35 -31.43 -11.66
CA VAL A 91 -4.18 -32.52 -10.69
C VAL A 91 -3.05 -33.46 -11.09
N LEU A 92 -2.95 -33.82 -12.38
CA LEU A 92 -1.85 -34.66 -12.87
C LEU A 92 -0.49 -33.97 -12.65
N ALA A 93 -0.40 -32.67 -12.91
CA ALA A 93 0.82 -31.90 -12.68
C ALA A 93 1.20 -31.84 -11.19
N LEU A 94 0.25 -31.56 -10.30
CA LEU A 94 0.48 -31.52 -8.85
C LEU A 94 0.88 -32.90 -8.30
N ASN A 95 0.17 -33.96 -8.70
CA ASN A 95 0.49 -35.32 -8.25
C ASN A 95 1.84 -35.82 -8.78
N ARG A 96 2.25 -35.38 -9.98
CA ARG A 96 3.60 -35.66 -10.51
C ARG A 96 4.68 -34.93 -9.69
N ALA A 97 4.42 -33.69 -9.29
CA ALA A 97 5.40 -32.85 -8.59
C ALA A 97 5.55 -33.19 -7.09
N TYR A 98 4.46 -33.51 -6.39
CA TYR A 98 4.46 -33.63 -4.92
C TYR A 98 4.11 -35.04 -4.40
N GLY A 99 3.87 -35.98 -5.30
CA GLY A 99 3.54 -37.38 -4.98
C GLY A 99 2.09 -37.75 -5.31
N LYS A 100 1.84 -39.05 -5.41
CA LYS A 100 0.51 -39.59 -5.75
C LYS A 100 -0.53 -39.18 -4.70
N ASN A 101 -1.76 -38.96 -5.15
CA ASN A 101 -2.94 -38.66 -4.33
C ASN A 101 -2.82 -37.39 -3.47
N LYS A 102 -1.98 -36.42 -3.87
CA LYS A 102 -1.87 -35.11 -3.21
C LYS A 102 -2.95 -34.14 -3.63
N ALA A 103 -3.45 -34.26 -4.84
CA ALA A 103 -4.48 -33.40 -5.41
C ALA A 103 -5.64 -34.22 -5.99
N VAL A 104 -6.86 -33.68 -5.87
CA VAL A 104 -8.08 -34.15 -6.54
C VAL A 104 -8.79 -32.98 -7.21
N PHE A 105 -9.56 -33.26 -8.26
CA PHE A 105 -10.38 -32.26 -8.95
C PHE A 105 -11.86 -32.59 -8.78
N ILE A 106 -12.66 -31.58 -8.48
CA ILE A 106 -14.11 -31.69 -8.36
C ILE A 106 -14.75 -30.68 -9.31
N ASN A 107 -15.55 -31.21 -10.25
CA ASN A 107 -16.32 -30.38 -11.16
C ASN A 107 -17.45 -29.67 -10.40
N CYS A 108 -17.45 -28.34 -10.41
CA CYS A 108 -18.40 -27.53 -9.68
C CYS A 108 -18.50 -26.14 -10.31
N ASP A 109 -19.73 -25.71 -10.61
CA ASP A 109 -20.06 -24.31 -10.84
C ASP A 109 -20.41 -23.63 -9.50
N VAL A 110 -19.59 -22.67 -9.08
CA VAL A 110 -19.77 -21.93 -7.82
C VAL A 110 -21.07 -21.13 -7.77
N GLN A 111 -21.68 -20.84 -8.93
CA GLN A 111 -23.00 -20.21 -9.00
C GLN A 111 -24.10 -21.12 -8.44
N SER A 112 -23.90 -22.44 -8.41
CA SER A 112 -24.86 -23.41 -7.90
C SER A 112 -24.55 -23.79 -6.45
N LYS A 113 -25.40 -23.36 -5.51
CA LYS A 113 -25.30 -23.75 -4.09
C LYS A 113 -25.22 -25.27 -3.90
N VAL A 114 -26.01 -26.03 -4.65
CA VAL A 114 -26.06 -27.49 -4.56
C VAL A 114 -24.72 -28.11 -4.97
N GLN A 115 -24.12 -27.64 -6.07
CA GLN A 115 -22.82 -28.15 -6.51
C GLN A 115 -21.70 -27.76 -5.54
N VAL A 116 -21.76 -26.56 -4.95
CA VAL A 116 -20.79 -26.15 -3.92
C VAL A 116 -20.89 -27.06 -2.70
N ASN A 117 -22.09 -27.29 -2.17
CA ASN A 117 -22.30 -28.22 -1.05
C ASN A 117 -21.79 -29.64 -1.37
N ASP A 118 -22.15 -30.18 -2.54
CA ASP A 118 -21.67 -31.50 -2.99
C ASP A 118 -20.13 -31.55 -3.09
N SER A 119 -19.48 -30.46 -3.52
CA SER A 119 -18.02 -30.39 -3.56
C SER A 119 -17.39 -30.48 -2.16
N TYR A 120 -17.95 -29.79 -1.16
CA TYR A 120 -17.47 -29.87 0.22
C TYR A 120 -17.66 -31.28 0.80
N CYS A 121 -18.84 -31.87 0.59
CA CYS A 121 -19.14 -33.25 1.01
C CYS A 121 -18.14 -34.25 0.43
N LYS A 122 -17.81 -34.14 -0.86
CA LYS A 122 -16.81 -34.99 -1.52
C LYS A 122 -15.41 -34.83 -0.94
N VAL A 123 -14.97 -33.59 -0.66
CA VAL A 123 -13.65 -33.36 -0.03
C VAL A 123 -13.59 -33.93 1.38
N VAL A 124 -14.66 -33.78 2.17
CA VAL A 124 -14.74 -34.36 3.51
C VAL A 124 -14.77 -35.88 3.45
N ALA A 125 -15.50 -36.48 2.50
CA ALA A 125 -15.51 -37.93 2.32
C ALA A 125 -14.13 -38.48 1.92
N GLU A 126 -13.41 -37.76 1.05
CA GLU A 126 -12.10 -38.18 0.54
C GLU A 126 -10.97 -37.97 1.56
N PHE A 127 -10.94 -36.83 2.26
CA PHE A 127 -9.81 -36.45 3.11
C PHE A 127 -10.14 -36.34 4.61
N GLY A 128 -11.41 -36.54 4.97
CA GLY A 128 -11.93 -36.53 6.34
C GLY A 128 -12.23 -35.15 6.92
N LYS A 129 -11.70 -34.06 6.32
CA LYS A 129 -11.84 -32.69 6.83
C LYS A 129 -11.46 -31.64 5.79
N ILE A 130 -11.75 -30.39 6.11
CA ILE A 130 -11.26 -29.19 5.42
C ILE A 130 -10.71 -28.24 6.49
N ASP A 131 -9.46 -27.80 6.37
CA ASP A 131 -8.84 -26.84 7.30
C ASP A 131 -8.62 -25.46 6.67
N ILE A 132 -8.47 -25.42 5.34
CA ILE A 132 -8.14 -24.23 4.56
C ILE A 132 -9.12 -24.12 3.40
N VAL A 133 -9.77 -22.99 3.24
CA VAL A 133 -10.61 -22.67 2.07
C VAL A 133 -10.05 -21.44 1.37
N ILE A 134 -9.85 -21.54 0.06
CA ILE A 134 -9.41 -20.41 -0.77
C ILE A 134 -10.49 -20.16 -1.82
N ASN A 135 -11.15 -19.01 -1.67
CA ASN A 135 -12.14 -18.53 -2.63
C ASN A 135 -11.43 -17.68 -3.68
N ALA A 136 -10.95 -18.33 -4.75
CA ALA A 136 -10.23 -17.70 -5.86
C ALA A 136 -10.96 -17.80 -7.21
N ALA A 137 -12.13 -18.46 -7.27
CA ALA A 137 -12.97 -18.45 -8.45
C ALA A 137 -13.43 -17.02 -8.79
N GLY A 138 -13.31 -16.64 -10.05
CA GLY A 138 -13.82 -15.37 -10.52
C GLY A 138 -13.73 -15.20 -12.03
N VAL A 139 -14.59 -14.33 -12.55
CA VAL A 139 -14.65 -13.91 -13.96
C VAL A 139 -14.70 -12.39 -14.07
N PHE A 140 -14.34 -11.88 -15.24
CA PHE A 140 -14.56 -10.48 -15.63
C PHE A 140 -15.51 -10.46 -16.83
N ASP A 141 -16.75 -10.06 -16.65
CA ASP A 141 -17.73 -10.07 -17.75
C ASP A 141 -18.77 -8.99 -17.51
N GLY A 142 -18.36 -7.73 -17.68
CA GLY A 142 -19.26 -6.58 -17.56
C GLY A 142 -20.40 -6.61 -18.58
N CYS A 143 -20.23 -7.28 -19.73
CA CYS A 143 -21.32 -7.50 -20.69
C CYS A 143 -22.41 -8.43 -20.13
N ASN A 144 -22.06 -9.36 -19.23
CA ASN A 144 -22.95 -10.26 -18.52
C ASN A 144 -22.74 -10.11 -17.00
N TRP A 145 -23.09 -8.94 -16.50
CA TRP A 145 -22.78 -8.52 -15.13
C TRP A 145 -23.47 -9.39 -14.08
N GLU A 146 -24.64 -9.97 -14.38
CA GLU A 146 -25.31 -10.91 -13.49
C GLU A 146 -24.43 -12.14 -13.25
N LYS A 147 -23.91 -12.75 -14.32
CA LYS A 147 -22.98 -13.88 -14.21
C LYS A 147 -21.70 -13.51 -13.46
N GLU A 148 -21.19 -12.30 -13.68
CA GLU A 148 -20.03 -11.79 -12.95
C GLU A 148 -20.29 -11.72 -11.44
N LEU A 149 -21.41 -11.14 -11.00
CA LEU A 149 -21.77 -11.06 -9.58
C LEU A 149 -22.11 -12.44 -9.00
N MET A 150 -22.80 -13.29 -9.75
CA MET A 150 -23.14 -14.65 -9.34
C MET A 150 -21.89 -15.50 -9.12
N THR A 151 -20.88 -15.34 -9.95
CA THR A 151 -19.62 -16.08 -9.82
C THR A 151 -18.74 -15.49 -8.71
N ASN A 152 -18.48 -14.18 -8.76
CA ASN A 152 -17.46 -13.56 -7.91
C ASN A 152 -17.96 -13.37 -6.46
N LEU A 153 -19.19 -12.89 -6.30
CA LEU A 153 -19.75 -12.57 -4.99
C LEU A 153 -20.60 -13.72 -4.44
N VAL A 154 -21.63 -14.15 -5.17
CA VAL A 154 -22.56 -15.19 -4.68
C VAL A 154 -21.87 -16.55 -4.54
N GLY A 155 -20.99 -16.92 -5.48
CA GLY A 155 -20.17 -18.12 -5.36
C GLY A 155 -19.24 -18.10 -4.13
N THR A 156 -18.69 -16.94 -3.79
CA THR A 156 -17.92 -16.75 -2.54
C THR A 156 -18.82 -16.92 -1.31
N ILE A 157 -20.04 -16.37 -1.33
CA ILE A 157 -21.02 -16.55 -0.24
C ILE A 157 -21.37 -18.03 -0.07
N HIS A 158 -21.69 -18.75 -1.15
CA HIS A 158 -21.98 -20.18 -1.10
C HIS A 158 -20.83 -20.96 -0.45
N SER A 159 -19.61 -20.72 -0.92
CA SER A 159 -18.42 -21.41 -0.40
C SER A 159 -18.17 -21.07 1.07
N MET A 160 -18.30 -19.80 1.48
CA MET A 160 -18.13 -19.40 2.88
C MET A 160 -19.14 -20.06 3.82
N LEU A 161 -20.42 -20.13 3.41
CA LEU A 161 -21.45 -20.76 4.23
C LEU A 161 -21.17 -22.26 4.42
N GLU A 162 -20.79 -22.98 3.35
CA GLU A 162 -20.42 -24.39 3.46
C GLU A 162 -19.13 -24.60 4.24
N ALA A 163 -18.16 -23.70 4.12
CA ALA A 163 -16.96 -23.71 4.94
C ALA A 163 -17.30 -23.59 6.43
N TYR A 164 -18.21 -22.70 6.82
CA TYR A 164 -18.63 -22.59 8.22
C TYR A 164 -19.35 -23.86 8.71
N ASN A 165 -20.21 -24.46 7.89
CA ASN A 165 -20.87 -25.73 8.23
C ASN A 165 -19.88 -26.86 8.53
N VAL A 166 -18.78 -26.93 7.79
CA VAL A 166 -17.79 -28.02 7.92
C VAL A 166 -16.69 -27.70 8.93
N MET A 167 -16.28 -26.43 9.04
CA MET A 167 -15.10 -26.01 9.80
C MET A 167 -15.42 -25.43 11.18
N SER A 168 -16.59 -24.84 11.38
CA SER A 168 -16.91 -24.12 12.62
C SER A 168 -16.96 -25.05 13.84
N LYS A 169 -16.39 -24.61 14.96
CA LYS A 169 -16.53 -25.30 16.25
C LYS A 169 -17.97 -25.36 16.76
N GLU A 170 -18.82 -24.41 16.37
CA GLU A 170 -20.26 -24.45 16.67
C GLU A 170 -20.93 -25.65 15.99
N GLU A 171 -20.41 -26.06 14.83
CA GLU A 171 -20.87 -27.19 14.03
C GLU A 171 -19.99 -28.44 14.20
N ARG A 172 -19.29 -28.56 15.33
CA ARG A 172 -18.35 -29.67 15.67
C ARG A 172 -17.11 -29.79 14.78
N GLY A 173 -16.82 -28.79 13.95
CA GLY A 173 -15.57 -28.66 13.19
C GLY A 173 -14.38 -28.26 14.07
N SER A 174 -13.18 -28.28 13.50
CA SER A 174 -11.93 -28.00 14.23
C SER A 174 -11.48 -26.53 14.22
N GLY A 175 -12.24 -25.64 13.57
CA GLY A 175 -11.77 -24.33 13.12
C GLY A 175 -10.89 -24.44 11.86
N GLY A 176 -10.37 -23.30 11.42
CA GLY A 176 -9.52 -23.24 10.23
C GLY A 176 -9.35 -21.83 9.69
N VAL A 177 -9.00 -21.71 8.41
CA VAL A 177 -8.84 -20.41 7.75
C VAL A 177 -9.52 -20.36 6.38
N ILE A 178 -10.26 -19.29 6.14
CA ILE A 178 -10.84 -18.93 4.85
C ILE A 178 -10.09 -17.72 4.31
N LEU A 179 -9.55 -17.85 3.10
CA LEU A 179 -8.94 -16.77 2.33
C LEU A 179 -9.85 -16.40 1.16
N ASN A 180 -10.36 -15.17 1.18
CA ASN A 180 -11.14 -14.62 0.08
C ASN A 180 -10.27 -13.75 -0.83
N PHE A 181 -10.41 -13.93 -2.14
CA PHE A 181 -9.84 -13.03 -3.12
C PHE A 181 -10.80 -11.89 -3.44
N SER A 182 -10.30 -10.67 -3.27
CA SER A 182 -10.88 -9.47 -3.87
C SER A 182 -9.84 -8.88 -4.83
N GLY A 183 -9.73 -7.55 -4.91
CA GLY A 183 -8.85 -6.88 -5.86
C GLY A 183 -8.56 -5.47 -5.40
N LEU A 184 -7.32 -5.01 -5.59
CA LEU A 184 -6.94 -3.64 -5.27
C LEU A 184 -7.77 -2.65 -6.10
N HIS A 185 -7.82 -2.85 -7.42
CA HIS A 185 -8.56 -2.02 -8.40
C HIS A 185 -9.99 -2.54 -8.63
N GLY A 186 -10.70 -2.83 -7.55
CA GLY A 186 -12.10 -3.25 -7.59
C GLY A 186 -12.72 -3.29 -6.20
N GLY A 187 -11.97 -3.71 -5.18
CA GLY A 187 -12.46 -3.78 -3.80
C GLY A 187 -12.02 -2.63 -2.91
N LEU A 188 -10.77 -2.16 -3.04
CA LEU A 188 -10.25 -1.06 -2.22
C LEU A 188 -10.23 0.28 -2.97
N LYS A 189 -9.95 0.24 -4.27
CA LYS A 189 -9.99 1.38 -5.19
C LYS A 189 -10.98 1.04 -6.31
N PRO A 190 -12.11 1.75 -6.42
CA PRO A 190 -13.08 1.48 -7.48
C PRO A 190 -12.46 1.75 -8.85
N LEU A 191 -12.73 0.85 -9.80
CA LEU A 191 -12.27 0.97 -11.17
C LEU A 191 -13.45 1.44 -12.02
N TYR A 192 -13.47 2.73 -12.34
CA TYR A 192 -14.62 3.37 -12.99
C TYR A 192 -15.07 2.72 -14.33
N PRO A 193 -14.20 2.09 -15.16
CA PRO A 193 -14.64 1.36 -16.35
C PRO A 193 -15.17 -0.05 -16.06
N ALA A 194 -15.14 -0.50 -14.80
CA ALA A 194 -15.57 -1.82 -14.36
C ALA A 194 -16.42 -1.71 -13.07
N PRO A 195 -17.61 -1.07 -13.14
CA PRO A 195 -18.44 -0.80 -11.97
C PRO A 195 -18.98 -2.08 -11.31
N THR A 196 -19.32 -3.10 -12.10
CA THR A 196 -19.92 -4.36 -11.63
C THR A 196 -18.88 -5.22 -10.92
N LEU A 197 -17.66 -5.28 -11.47
CA LEU A 197 -16.49 -5.86 -10.80
C LEU A 197 -16.26 -5.16 -9.46
N SER A 198 -16.33 -3.82 -9.45
CA SER A 198 -16.12 -3.03 -8.24
C SER A 198 -17.17 -3.36 -7.17
N ALA A 199 -18.44 -3.49 -7.55
CA ALA A 199 -19.51 -3.89 -6.64
C ALA A 199 -19.28 -5.27 -6.02
N GLY A 200 -18.96 -6.28 -6.85
CA GLY A 200 -18.67 -7.64 -6.36
C GLY A 200 -17.48 -7.67 -5.40
N HIS A 201 -16.39 -7.01 -5.75
CA HIS A 201 -15.16 -7.00 -4.95
C HIS A 201 -15.28 -6.22 -3.63
N HIS A 202 -16.04 -5.13 -3.58
CA HIS A 202 -16.39 -4.46 -2.32
C HIS A 202 -17.31 -5.34 -1.46
N GLY A 203 -18.26 -6.05 -2.09
CA GLY A 203 -19.13 -7.01 -1.41
C GLY A 203 -18.33 -8.11 -0.71
N ILE A 204 -17.29 -8.65 -1.36
CA ILE A 204 -16.39 -9.64 -0.76
C ILE A 204 -15.67 -9.07 0.47
N ILE A 205 -15.23 -7.81 0.44
CA ILE A 205 -14.58 -7.17 1.58
C ILE A 205 -15.56 -7.04 2.75
N GLY A 206 -16.75 -6.47 2.51
CA GLY A 206 -17.77 -6.31 3.56
C GLY A 206 -18.21 -7.65 4.17
N LEU A 207 -18.37 -8.67 3.33
CA LEU A 207 -18.65 -10.04 3.75
C LEU A 207 -17.53 -10.59 4.64
N SER A 208 -16.28 -10.48 4.19
CA SER A 208 -15.12 -11.03 4.88
C SER A 208 -14.86 -10.35 6.23
N THR A 209 -15.00 -9.02 6.30
CA THR A 209 -14.80 -8.28 7.55
C THR A 209 -15.91 -8.59 8.56
N SER A 210 -17.13 -8.85 8.09
CA SER A 210 -18.28 -9.21 8.94
C SER A 210 -18.14 -10.64 9.48
N PHE A 211 -17.91 -11.63 8.62
CA PHE A 211 -17.68 -13.01 9.05
C PHE A 211 -16.41 -13.14 9.91
N GLY A 212 -15.37 -12.37 9.57
CA GLY A 212 -14.11 -12.37 10.30
C GLY A 212 -14.09 -11.57 11.60
N HIS A 213 -15.19 -10.92 11.99
CA HIS A 213 -15.28 -10.15 13.22
C HIS A 213 -14.86 -10.99 14.45
N GLU A 214 -14.26 -10.34 15.46
CA GLU A 214 -13.64 -11.04 16.61
C GLU A 214 -14.63 -11.95 17.35
N ILE A 215 -15.90 -11.53 17.46
CA ILE A 215 -16.97 -12.33 18.09
C ILE A 215 -17.21 -13.64 17.31
N ASN A 216 -17.35 -13.55 15.99
CA ASN A 216 -17.57 -14.72 15.13
C ASN A 216 -16.36 -15.65 15.18
N PHE A 217 -15.14 -15.09 15.15
CA PHE A 217 -13.92 -15.89 15.26
C PHE A 217 -13.80 -16.61 16.60
N LYS A 218 -14.15 -15.95 17.72
CA LYS A 218 -14.13 -16.57 19.05
C LYS A 218 -15.05 -17.78 19.14
N ASN A 219 -16.22 -17.71 18.52
CA ASN A 219 -17.19 -18.79 18.57
C ASN A 219 -16.83 -19.93 17.61
N THR A 220 -16.50 -19.59 16.36
CA THR A 220 -16.32 -20.60 15.30
C THR A 220 -14.91 -21.16 15.22
N ALA A 221 -13.92 -20.44 15.75
CA ALA A 221 -12.49 -20.66 15.49
C ALA A 221 -12.12 -20.67 13.99
N VAL A 222 -12.98 -20.14 13.12
CA VAL A 222 -12.74 -19.99 11.69
C VAL A 222 -12.25 -18.58 11.41
N ARG A 223 -10.99 -18.47 11.03
CA ARG A 223 -10.36 -17.19 10.70
C ARG A 223 -10.68 -16.80 9.26
N VAL A 224 -11.14 -15.58 9.04
CA VAL A 224 -11.42 -15.07 7.70
C VAL A 224 -10.42 -13.96 7.36
N VAL A 225 -9.74 -14.07 6.22
CA VAL A 225 -8.79 -13.09 5.72
C VAL A 225 -9.07 -12.77 4.26
N THR A 226 -8.80 -11.54 3.83
CA THR A 226 -9.02 -11.11 2.44
C THR A 226 -7.73 -10.63 1.82
N LEU A 227 -7.41 -11.14 0.62
CA LEU A 227 -6.32 -10.63 -0.21
C LEU A 227 -6.89 -9.78 -1.36
N CYS A 228 -6.39 -8.55 -1.48
CA CYS A 228 -6.69 -7.59 -2.53
C CYS A 228 -5.45 -7.39 -3.42
N PRO A 229 -5.16 -8.31 -4.36
CA PRO A 229 -4.01 -8.20 -5.24
C PRO A 229 -4.17 -7.06 -6.26
N GLY A 230 -3.03 -6.55 -6.75
CA GLY A 230 -2.98 -5.70 -7.95
C GLY A 230 -3.27 -6.49 -9.24
N ILE A 231 -3.11 -5.84 -10.40
CA ILE A 231 -3.36 -6.48 -11.70
C ILE A 231 -2.41 -7.68 -11.88
N THR A 232 -2.98 -8.87 -12.04
CA THR A 232 -2.23 -10.13 -12.12
C THR A 232 -2.36 -10.72 -13.52
N ASN A 233 -1.24 -11.19 -14.09
CA ASN A 233 -1.21 -11.85 -15.40
C ASN A 233 -1.93 -13.20 -15.32
N THR A 234 -3.23 -13.20 -15.58
CA THR A 234 -4.10 -14.38 -15.60
C THR A 234 -5.10 -14.28 -16.76
N ASN A 235 -5.80 -15.38 -17.02
CA ASN A 235 -6.90 -15.40 -17.99
C ASN A 235 -8.04 -14.44 -17.61
N PHE A 236 -8.14 -14.04 -16.34
CA PHE A 236 -9.13 -13.08 -15.84
C PHE A 236 -9.09 -11.75 -16.60
N ILE A 237 -7.88 -11.23 -16.88
CA ILE A 237 -7.67 -9.93 -17.55
C ILE A 237 -7.45 -10.03 -19.06
N LYS A 238 -7.44 -11.25 -19.62
CA LYS A 238 -7.24 -11.47 -21.05
C LYS A 238 -8.45 -10.91 -21.81
N ASP A 239 -8.21 -10.07 -22.81
CA ASP A 239 -9.26 -9.41 -23.62
C ASP A 239 -10.34 -8.72 -22.74
N ALA A 240 -9.98 -8.22 -21.56
CA ALA A 240 -10.94 -7.66 -20.60
C ALA A 240 -11.64 -6.42 -21.18
N GLU A 241 -10.98 -5.62 -22.01
CA GLU A 241 -11.58 -4.47 -22.68
C GLU A 241 -12.79 -4.83 -23.55
N LYS A 242 -12.80 -6.03 -24.14
CA LYS A 242 -13.90 -6.51 -24.98
C LYS A 242 -15.10 -7.00 -24.17
N ARG A 243 -14.91 -7.24 -22.87
CA ARG A 243 -15.91 -7.73 -21.93
C ARG A 243 -16.37 -6.65 -20.95
N ALA A 244 -16.04 -5.39 -21.20
CA ALA A 244 -16.53 -4.28 -20.39
C ALA A 244 -18.03 -4.03 -20.66
N LEU A 245 -18.70 -3.34 -19.74
CA LEU A 245 -20.15 -3.08 -19.80
C LEU A 245 -20.59 -2.40 -21.12
N ASN A 246 -19.72 -1.60 -21.73
CA ASN A 246 -19.91 -1.01 -23.06
C ASN A 246 -18.55 -0.65 -23.68
N GLU A 247 -18.54 -0.35 -24.98
CA GLU A 247 -17.32 -0.04 -25.75
C GLU A 247 -16.51 1.14 -25.19
N ARG A 248 -17.20 2.20 -24.71
CA ARG A 248 -16.54 3.37 -24.11
C ARG A 248 -15.76 2.96 -22.86
N MET A 249 -16.40 2.18 -21.98
CA MET A 249 -15.75 1.64 -20.79
C MET A 249 -14.63 0.66 -21.15
N GLY A 250 -14.83 -0.17 -22.17
CA GLY A 250 -13.79 -1.06 -22.70
C GLY A 250 -12.53 -0.32 -23.14
N SER A 251 -12.72 0.76 -23.91
CA SER A 251 -11.63 1.62 -24.37
C SER A 251 -10.85 2.25 -23.22
N HIS A 252 -11.55 2.75 -22.20
CA HIS A 252 -10.92 3.28 -20.99
C HIS A 252 -10.20 2.19 -20.18
N LEU A 253 -10.80 1.01 -20.05
CA LEU A 253 -10.20 -0.13 -19.36
C LEU A 253 -8.89 -0.56 -20.04
N HIS A 254 -8.88 -0.60 -21.38
CA HIS A 254 -7.68 -0.90 -22.17
C HIS A 254 -6.52 0.05 -21.84
N ILE A 255 -6.81 1.35 -21.78
CA ILE A 255 -5.80 2.38 -21.45
C ILE A 255 -5.28 2.17 -20.02
N LEU A 256 -6.16 1.95 -19.04
CA LEU A 256 -5.76 1.76 -17.64
C LEU A 256 -4.95 0.47 -17.42
N LEU A 257 -5.38 -0.65 -18.02
CA LEU A 257 -4.68 -1.94 -17.90
C LEU A 257 -3.26 -1.94 -18.50
N ARG A 258 -2.94 -0.97 -19.37
CA ARG A 258 -1.57 -0.74 -19.88
C ARG A 258 -0.73 0.11 -18.93
N LYS A 259 -1.36 0.99 -18.15
CA LYS A 259 -0.68 1.80 -17.12
C LYS A 259 -0.35 1.02 -15.86
N PHE A 260 -1.13 -0.01 -15.53
CA PHE A 260 -0.90 -0.80 -14.33
C PHE A 260 0.27 -1.79 -14.48
N LYS A 261 1.16 -1.78 -13.49
CA LYS A 261 2.21 -2.81 -13.36
C LYS A 261 1.54 -4.16 -13.06
N ARG A 262 1.81 -5.14 -13.92
CA ARG A 262 1.27 -6.49 -13.77
C ARG A 262 2.19 -7.36 -12.91
N GLN A 263 1.60 -8.15 -12.03
CA GLN A 263 2.31 -9.15 -11.23
C GLN A 263 2.06 -10.57 -11.77
N LYS A 264 2.96 -11.50 -11.46
CA LYS A 264 2.79 -12.93 -11.79
C LYS A 264 1.83 -13.60 -10.80
N ALA A 265 1.14 -14.64 -11.24
CA ALA A 265 0.28 -15.45 -10.37
C ALA A 265 1.03 -16.05 -9.17
N SER A 266 2.29 -16.48 -9.35
CA SER A 266 3.15 -16.99 -8.27
C SER A 266 3.36 -15.97 -7.15
N VAL A 267 3.49 -14.69 -7.49
CA VAL A 267 3.67 -13.63 -6.48
C VAL A 267 2.37 -13.43 -5.69
N CYS A 268 1.23 -13.58 -6.35
CA CYS A 268 -0.06 -13.55 -5.69
C CYS A 268 -0.24 -14.76 -4.76
N ALA A 269 0.26 -15.92 -5.15
CA ALA A 269 0.26 -17.13 -4.32
C ALA A 269 1.12 -16.98 -3.07
N GLN A 270 2.32 -16.40 -3.18
CA GLN A 270 3.18 -16.09 -2.02
C GLN A 270 2.49 -15.16 -1.01
N SER A 271 1.79 -14.13 -1.50
CA SER A 271 0.98 -13.26 -0.62
C SER A 271 -0.15 -14.03 0.08
N ALA A 272 -0.81 -14.94 -0.64
CA ALA A 272 -1.83 -15.81 -0.04
C ALA A 272 -1.24 -16.68 1.08
N MET A 273 -0.08 -17.30 0.86
CA MET A 273 0.62 -18.09 1.88
C MET A 273 0.96 -17.26 3.13
N HIS A 274 1.44 -16.03 2.94
CA HIS A 274 1.72 -15.12 4.05
C HIS A 274 0.45 -14.80 4.87
N LEU A 275 -0.66 -14.50 4.20
CA LEU A 275 -1.94 -14.23 4.86
C LEU A 275 -2.50 -15.45 5.60
N LEU A 276 -2.37 -16.64 5.01
CA LEU A 276 -2.74 -17.88 5.67
C LEU A 276 -1.92 -18.06 6.96
N LYS A 277 -0.62 -17.75 6.96
CA LYS A 277 0.24 -17.85 8.15
C LYS A 277 -0.01 -16.74 9.18
N HIS A 278 -0.31 -15.51 8.78
CA HIS A 278 -0.18 -14.35 9.68
C HIS A 278 -1.40 -13.41 9.73
N GLY A 279 -2.30 -13.46 8.75
CA GLY A 279 -3.43 -12.55 8.67
C GLY A 279 -4.39 -12.74 9.86
N LYS A 280 -4.76 -11.67 10.55
CA LYS A 280 -5.74 -11.73 11.66
C LYS A 280 -7.15 -11.93 11.11
N SER A 281 -8.06 -12.52 11.88
CA SER A 281 -9.46 -12.63 11.44
C SER A 281 -10.06 -11.25 11.14
N GLY A 282 -10.81 -11.14 10.06
CA GLY A 282 -11.44 -9.90 9.57
C GLY A 282 -10.47 -8.94 8.89
N SER A 283 -9.19 -9.29 8.75
CA SER A 283 -8.21 -8.40 8.13
C SER A 283 -8.23 -8.45 6.60
N VAL A 284 -8.09 -7.28 5.99
CA VAL A 284 -8.03 -7.08 4.54
C VAL A 284 -6.62 -6.61 4.20
N TRP A 285 -5.95 -7.33 3.32
CA TRP A 285 -4.56 -7.07 2.95
C TRP A 285 -4.47 -6.75 1.48
N THR A 286 -3.73 -5.71 1.16
CA THR A 286 -3.15 -5.51 -0.16
C THR A 286 -1.72 -6.05 -0.12
N ARG A 287 -1.12 -6.32 -1.27
CA ARG A 287 0.30 -6.69 -1.31
C ARG A 287 1.11 -5.53 -0.75
N THR A 288 1.59 -5.70 0.47
CA THR A 288 2.53 -4.79 1.13
C THR A 288 3.79 -4.69 0.29
N LEU A 289 4.29 -3.46 0.14
CA LEU A 289 5.64 -3.15 -0.29
C LEU A 289 6.64 -4.07 0.44
N ASN A 290 7.28 -4.99 -0.29
CA ASN A 290 8.36 -5.79 0.26
C ASN A 290 9.67 -5.02 0.09
N LEU A 291 10.28 -4.62 1.21
CA LEU A 291 11.55 -3.89 1.24
C LEU A 291 12.75 -4.78 1.56
N ASP A 292 12.55 -6.05 1.93
CA ASP A 292 13.60 -6.98 2.40
C ASP A 292 14.78 -7.11 1.41
N GLN A 293 14.47 -6.89 0.14
CA GLN A 293 15.41 -6.91 -0.98
C GLN A 293 15.45 -5.53 -1.64
N SER A 294 15.57 -4.47 -0.87
CA SER A 294 15.69 -3.10 -1.37
C SER A 294 16.71 -2.33 -0.54
N ALA A 295 17.47 -1.44 -1.16
CA ALA A 295 18.27 -0.44 -0.46
C ALA A 295 17.79 0.98 -0.81
N ALA A 296 17.79 1.87 0.18
CA ALA A 296 17.33 3.24 0.03
C ALA A 296 18.44 4.27 0.29
N ILE A 297 18.43 5.36 -0.48
CA ILE A 297 19.16 6.59 -0.17
C ILE A 297 18.15 7.64 0.32
N ILE A 298 18.42 8.29 1.44
CA ILE A 298 17.59 9.35 2.01
C ILE A 298 18.45 10.59 2.27
N THR A 299 18.13 11.69 1.60
CA THR A 299 18.78 12.99 1.87
C THR A 299 18.04 13.74 2.97
N GLY A 300 18.76 14.44 3.86
CA GLY A 300 18.18 15.11 5.03
C GLY A 300 17.57 14.12 6.04
N GLY A 301 18.21 12.94 6.20
CA GLY A 301 17.66 11.82 6.98
C GLY A 301 18.00 11.83 8.47
N ALA A 302 18.73 12.82 8.99
CA ALA A 302 19.14 12.83 10.40
C ALA A 302 18.01 13.26 11.36
N GLU A 303 16.99 13.97 10.87
CA GLU A 303 15.88 14.45 11.71
C GLU A 303 14.54 14.55 10.94
N GLY A 304 13.47 14.90 11.65
CA GLY A 304 12.17 15.20 11.05
C GLY A 304 11.61 14.08 10.18
N ILE A 305 11.13 14.44 8.98
CA ILE A 305 10.50 13.53 8.03
C ILE A 305 11.49 12.46 7.54
N GLY A 306 12.71 12.85 7.18
CA GLY A 306 13.74 11.92 6.69
C GLY A 306 14.09 10.83 7.71
N LEU A 307 14.25 11.19 8.98
CA LEU A 307 14.46 10.22 10.06
C LEU A 307 13.25 9.30 10.25
N ALA A 308 12.04 9.86 10.22
CA ALA A 308 10.81 9.07 10.34
C ALA A 308 10.69 8.04 9.21
N ILE A 309 11.02 8.43 7.97
CA ILE A 309 11.06 7.52 6.80
C ILE A 309 12.12 6.43 7.01
N ALA A 310 13.34 6.79 7.38
CA ALA A 310 14.42 5.83 7.61
C ALA A 310 14.01 4.76 8.64
N ARG A 311 13.47 5.21 9.78
CA ARG A 311 13.00 4.32 10.85
C ARG A 311 11.85 3.41 10.40
N VAL A 312 10.90 3.92 9.62
CA VAL A 312 9.78 3.12 9.10
C VAL A 312 10.27 2.07 8.08
N PHE A 313 11.21 2.42 7.19
CA PHE A 313 11.78 1.47 6.23
C PHE A 313 12.56 0.34 6.94
N LEU A 314 13.35 0.66 7.97
CA LEU A 314 14.04 -0.34 8.81
C LEU A 314 13.05 -1.28 9.52
N LYS A 315 11.96 -0.73 10.07
CA LYS A 315 10.88 -1.55 10.65
C LYS A 315 10.19 -2.45 9.63
N CYS A 316 10.13 -2.03 8.37
CA CYS A 316 9.61 -2.80 7.25
C CYS A 316 10.61 -3.80 6.65
N GLY A 317 11.78 -4.00 7.27
CA GLY A 317 12.73 -5.05 6.91
C GLY A 317 13.74 -4.69 5.83
N ILE A 318 13.86 -3.41 5.44
CA ILE A 318 14.72 -2.99 4.33
C ILE A 318 16.16 -3.55 4.41
N CYS A 319 16.75 -3.87 3.25
CA CYS A 319 18.09 -4.45 3.21
C CYS A 319 19.13 -3.48 3.79
N GLY A 320 19.01 -2.19 3.47
CA GLY A 320 19.81 -1.14 4.08
C GLY A 320 19.40 0.27 3.68
N ILE A 321 19.90 1.27 4.41
CA ILE A 321 19.63 2.69 4.17
C ILE A 321 20.93 3.49 4.22
N ALA A 322 21.19 4.28 3.19
CA ALA A 322 22.19 5.34 3.21
C ALA A 322 21.52 6.68 3.54
N VAL A 323 21.98 7.33 4.60
CA VAL A 323 21.50 8.65 5.04
C VAL A 323 22.58 9.68 4.77
N ALA A 324 22.23 10.76 4.07
CA ALA A 324 23.10 11.90 3.89
C ALA A 324 22.51 13.14 4.57
N ASP A 325 23.30 13.83 5.39
CA ASP A 325 22.86 15.00 6.15
C ASP A 325 24.02 15.97 6.43
N CYS A 326 23.72 17.27 6.48
CA CYS A 326 24.70 18.31 6.76
C CYS A 326 24.96 18.50 8.27
N ASN A 327 24.05 18.04 9.14
CA ASN A 327 24.24 18.13 10.58
C ASN A 327 25.01 16.91 11.11
N LYS A 328 26.30 17.10 11.32
CA LYS A 328 27.24 16.07 11.78
C LYS A 328 26.83 15.43 13.11
N GLU A 329 26.58 16.24 14.13
CA GLU A 329 26.34 15.75 15.49
C GLU A 329 25.04 14.94 15.55
N ARG A 330 23.96 15.49 14.97
CA ARG A 330 22.65 14.83 14.93
C ARG A 330 22.67 13.62 14.02
N GLY A 331 23.35 13.68 12.88
CA GLY A 331 23.53 12.54 12.01
C GLY A 331 24.20 11.38 12.75
N ARG A 332 25.32 11.64 13.43
CA ARG A 332 26.03 10.61 14.22
C ARG A 332 25.20 10.05 15.38
N GLU A 333 24.44 10.89 16.07
CA GLU A 333 23.53 10.42 17.12
C GLU A 333 22.38 9.57 16.56
N CYS A 334 21.72 10.06 15.51
CA CYS A 334 20.63 9.36 14.83
C CYS A 334 21.06 7.97 14.37
N ILE A 335 22.21 7.87 13.72
CA ILE A 335 22.69 6.64 13.12
C ILE A 335 23.09 5.65 14.20
N ARG A 336 23.76 6.10 15.28
CA ARG A 336 24.01 5.26 16.45
C ARG A 336 22.71 4.69 17.03
N ASN A 337 21.68 5.53 17.19
CA ASN A 337 20.41 5.08 17.74
C ASN A 337 19.71 4.06 16.84
N LEU A 338 19.70 4.30 15.52
CA LEU A 338 19.10 3.36 14.57
C LEU A 338 19.92 2.07 14.46
N ALA A 339 21.25 2.14 14.51
CA ALA A 339 22.13 0.98 14.46
C ALA A 339 21.99 0.11 15.72
N CYS A 340 21.85 0.71 16.92
CA CYS A 340 21.50 0.00 18.15
C CYS A 340 20.16 -0.74 18.05
N GLU A 341 19.17 -0.19 17.32
CA GLU A 341 17.83 -0.76 17.20
C GLU A 341 17.73 -1.82 16.09
N PHE A 342 18.45 -1.66 14.98
CA PHE A 342 18.27 -2.46 13.75
C PHE A 342 19.53 -3.17 13.23
N GLY A 343 20.70 -2.91 13.82
CA GLY A 343 22.00 -3.47 13.46
C GLY A 343 22.90 -2.53 12.65
N ASP A 344 24.20 -2.55 12.94
CA ASP A 344 25.21 -1.66 12.34
C ASP A 344 25.32 -1.78 10.82
N ASN A 345 25.16 -3.00 10.27
CA ASN A 345 25.30 -3.26 8.83
C ASN A 345 24.10 -2.79 8.00
N LYS A 346 23.07 -2.19 8.62
CA LYS A 346 21.85 -1.76 7.93
C LYS A 346 21.89 -0.30 7.51
N ILE A 347 22.86 0.48 7.97
CA ILE A 347 22.80 1.94 7.87
C ILE A 347 24.17 2.53 7.55
N LEU A 348 24.23 3.32 6.49
CA LEU A 348 25.39 4.16 6.15
C LEU A 348 25.07 5.62 6.42
N PHE A 349 26.07 6.36 6.89
CA PHE A 349 25.97 7.80 7.11
C PHE A 349 27.01 8.58 6.32
N PHE A 350 26.53 9.61 5.61
CA PHE A 350 27.33 10.52 4.83
C PHE A 350 27.16 11.94 5.36
N GLU A 351 28.23 12.46 5.94
CA GLU A 351 28.30 13.84 6.41
C GLU A 351 28.57 14.78 5.23
N GLY A 352 27.71 15.78 5.05
CA GLY A 352 28.01 16.92 4.18
C GLY A 352 26.78 17.61 3.60
N ASP A 353 27.02 18.76 2.97
CA ASP A 353 25.99 19.50 2.26
C ASP A 353 25.79 18.93 0.85
N MET A 354 24.58 18.44 0.60
CA MET A 354 24.18 17.83 -0.67
C MET A 354 24.16 18.84 -1.84
N SER A 355 24.23 20.15 -1.58
CA SER A 355 24.45 21.14 -2.64
C SER A 355 25.75 20.93 -3.43
N HIS A 356 26.69 20.14 -2.90
CA HIS A 356 27.95 19.77 -3.55
C HIS A 356 27.83 18.45 -4.33
N SER A 357 27.99 18.52 -5.65
CA SER A 357 27.85 17.35 -6.56
C SER A 357 28.73 16.15 -6.21
N LYS A 358 29.95 16.36 -5.70
CA LYS A 358 30.88 15.27 -5.33
C LYS A 358 30.34 14.37 -4.20
N LEU A 359 29.55 14.92 -3.28
CA LEU A 359 28.98 14.14 -2.18
C LEU A 359 27.93 13.17 -2.70
N PHE A 360 27.07 13.63 -3.61
CA PHE A 360 26.08 12.79 -4.26
C PHE A 360 26.69 11.56 -4.95
N ASP A 361 27.72 11.75 -5.77
CA ASP A 361 28.40 10.63 -6.44
C ASP A 361 28.98 9.63 -5.43
N ARG A 362 29.56 10.13 -4.35
CA ARG A 362 30.10 9.30 -3.28
C ARG A 362 29.01 8.47 -2.60
N VAL A 363 27.88 9.09 -2.24
CA VAL A 363 26.74 8.41 -1.60
C VAL A 363 26.25 7.26 -2.47
N PHE A 364 25.99 7.49 -3.77
CA PHE A 364 25.51 6.43 -4.67
C PHE A 364 26.52 5.30 -4.84
N LYS A 365 27.81 5.62 -5.06
CA LYS A 365 28.87 4.61 -5.22
C LYS A 365 29.06 3.76 -3.98
N GLU A 366 29.17 4.37 -2.80
CA GLU A 366 29.38 3.62 -1.56
C GLU A 366 28.14 2.83 -1.15
N THR A 367 26.92 3.35 -1.39
CA THR A 367 25.67 2.60 -1.18
C THR A 367 25.62 1.35 -2.07
N LEU A 368 25.94 1.52 -3.36
CA LEU A 368 25.99 0.40 -4.30
C LEU A 368 27.07 -0.62 -3.93
N ASN A 369 28.24 -0.18 -3.50
CA ASN A 369 29.32 -1.09 -3.09
C ASN A 369 28.99 -1.88 -1.83
N HIS A 370 28.27 -1.28 -0.87
CA HIS A 370 28.00 -1.88 0.42
C HIS A 370 26.75 -2.77 0.42
N PHE A 371 25.66 -2.31 -0.21
CA PHE A 371 24.40 -3.05 -0.28
C PHE A 371 24.21 -3.83 -1.59
N GLU A 372 25.16 -3.69 -2.53
CA GLU A 372 25.12 -4.27 -3.89
C GLU A 372 23.96 -3.77 -4.76
N ARG A 373 23.22 -2.75 -4.29
CA ARG A 373 22.05 -2.20 -4.97
C ARG A 373 21.65 -0.82 -4.48
N VAL A 374 20.87 -0.13 -5.29
CA VAL A 374 20.09 1.06 -4.95
C VAL A 374 18.74 0.93 -5.64
N ASP A 375 17.64 0.97 -4.88
CA ASP A 375 16.29 0.75 -5.42
C ASP A 375 15.35 1.93 -5.14
N ILE A 376 15.64 2.68 -4.07
CA ILE A 376 14.80 3.77 -3.59
C ILE A 376 15.67 5.00 -3.36
N VAL A 377 15.25 6.15 -3.87
CA VAL A 377 15.84 7.46 -3.54
C VAL A 377 14.75 8.37 -3.00
N ILE A 378 14.96 8.86 -1.78
CA ILE A 378 14.09 9.86 -1.15
C ILE A 378 14.87 11.17 -1.12
N ASN A 379 14.56 12.06 -2.07
CA ASN A 379 15.09 13.41 -2.09
C ASN A 379 14.30 14.26 -1.10
N ASN A 380 14.73 14.26 0.16
CA ASN A 380 14.04 14.92 1.27
C ASN A 380 14.79 16.14 1.84
N ALA A 381 16.10 16.26 1.58
CA ALA A 381 16.87 17.42 2.02
C ALA A 381 16.24 18.73 1.52
N GLY A 382 16.12 19.71 2.41
CA GLY A 382 15.61 21.02 2.08
C GLY A 382 15.62 21.98 3.26
N ILE A 383 15.54 23.27 2.95
CA ILE A 383 15.47 24.37 3.91
C ILE A 383 14.26 25.27 3.59
N MET A 384 13.87 26.06 4.59
CA MET A 384 12.94 27.17 4.42
C MET A 384 13.62 28.46 4.87
N ASN A 385 14.20 29.18 3.90
CA ASN A 385 15.02 30.35 4.11
C ASN A 385 14.90 31.34 2.94
N ASP A 386 13.82 32.10 2.92
CA ASP A 386 13.54 33.06 1.86
C ASP A 386 14.45 34.30 1.94
N CYS A 387 15.01 34.63 3.11
CA CYS A 387 16.01 35.69 3.21
C CYS A 387 17.37 35.31 2.61
N ASN A 388 17.62 34.02 2.32
CA ASN A 388 18.78 33.54 1.55
C ASN A 388 18.30 32.64 0.40
N TRP A 389 17.74 33.29 -0.63
CA TRP A 389 17.06 32.62 -1.73
C TRP A 389 17.97 31.72 -2.59
N GLU A 390 19.25 32.08 -2.78
CA GLU A 390 20.21 31.27 -3.55
C GLU A 390 20.50 29.93 -2.85
N SER A 391 20.76 29.98 -1.55
CA SER A 391 20.95 28.78 -0.74
C SER A 391 19.71 27.88 -0.78
N GLN A 392 18.51 28.47 -0.76
CA GLN A 392 17.26 27.74 -0.84
C GLN A 392 17.05 27.07 -2.22
N LEU A 393 17.33 27.76 -3.32
CA LEU A 393 17.28 27.17 -4.66
C LEU A 393 18.24 25.97 -4.79
N ASN A 394 19.48 26.13 -4.32
CA ASN A 394 20.49 25.08 -4.39
C ASN A 394 20.15 23.88 -3.51
N SER A 395 19.73 24.14 -2.25
CA SER A 395 19.42 23.08 -1.28
C SER A 395 18.14 22.32 -1.60
N ASN A 396 17.12 23.00 -2.15
CA ASN A 396 15.83 22.36 -2.44
C ASN A 396 15.80 21.84 -3.88
N LEU A 397 15.88 22.73 -4.87
CA LEU A 397 15.58 22.40 -6.26
C LEU A 397 16.77 21.73 -6.95
N ALA A 398 17.96 22.33 -6.91
CA ALA A 398 19.14 21.79 -7.60
C ALA A 398 19.54 20.42 -7.04
N THR A 399 19.59 20.30 -5.71
CA THR A 399 19.85 19.04 -5.00
C THR A 399 18.85 17.94 -5.38
N THR A 400 17.55 18.26 -5.45
CA THR A 400 16.53 17.29 -5.88
C THR A 400 16.72 16.84 -7.32
N ILE A 401 17.07 17.76 -8.23
CA ILE A 401 17.36 17.44 -9.63
C ILE A 401 18.56 16.49 -9.72
N VAL A 402 19.68 16.83 -9.06
CA VAL A 402 20.89 16.01 -9.05
C VAL A 402 20.60 14.61 -8.50
N GLY A 403 19.95 14.52 -7.34
CA GLY A 403 19.59 13.24 -6.73
C GLY A 403 18.68 12.40 -7.61
N THR A 404 17.72 13.02 -8.31
CA THR A 404 16.85 12.31 -9.24
C THR A 404 17.63 11.82 -10.47
N LEU A 405 18.48 12.65 -11.08
CA LEU A 405 19.24 12.27 -12.26
C LEU A 405 20.25 11.16 -11.98
N LEU A 406 20.93 11.19 -10.83
CA LEU A 406 21.78 10.09 -10.40
C LEU A 406 20.97 8.83 -10.08
N GLY A 407 19.83 8.97 -9.40
CA GLY A 407 18.90 7.86 -9.21
C GLY A 407 18.50 7.20 -10.54
N MET A 408 18.19 8.00 -11.55
CA MET A 408 17.91 7.52 -12.90
C MET A 408 19.13 6.81 -13.51
N GLN A 409 20.33 7.36 -13.36
CA GLN A 409 21.56 6.76 -13.90
C GLN A 409 21.88 5.40 -13.27
N TYR A 410 21.86 5.29 -11.93
CA TYR A 410 22.26 4.08 -11.21
C TYR A 410 21.17 3.00 -11.20
N MET A 411 19.89 3.39 -11.24
CA MET A 411 18.79 2.43 -11.15
C MET A 411 18.21 2.03 -12.51
N SER A 412 18.43 2.80 -13.59
CA SER A 412 17.81 2.52 -14.89
C SER A 412 18.25 1.18 -15.49
N LYS A 413 17.28 0.45 -16.04
CA LYS A 413 17.50 -0.78 -16.83
C LYS A 413 18.30 -0.55 -18.11
N THR A 414 18.28 0.67 -18.65
CA THR A 414 19.13 1.04 -19.80
C THR A 414 20.60 1.21 -19.42
N SER A 415 20.90 1.27 -18.12
CA SER A 415 22.23 1.51 -17.56
C SER A 415 22.63 0.38 -16.61
N PHE A 416 22.18 -0.85 -16.89
CA PHE A 416 22.45 -2.07 -16.11
C PHE A 416 21.84 -2.13 -14.69
N GLY A 417 21.01 -1.14 -14.31
CA GLY A 417 20.22 -1.18 -13.09
C GLY A 417 18.97 -2.07 -13.20
N GLN A 418 18.20 -2.19 -12.12
CA GLN A 418 17.03 -3.09 -12.04
C GLN A 418 15.67 -2.37 -12.13
N GLY A 419 15.70 -1.05 -12.36
CA GLY A 419 14.58 -0.15 -12.08
C GLY A 419 14.58 0.27 -10.61
N GLY A 420 13.63 1.12 -10.23
CA GLY A 420 13.58 1.67 -8.87
C GLY A 420 12.44 2.67 -8.68
N THR A 421 12.39 3.32 -7.52
CA THR A 421 11.46 4.42 -7.24
C THR A 421 12.19 5.62 -6.62
N ILE A 422 11.90 6.81 -7.15
CA ILE A 422 12.38 8.09 -6.63
C ILE A 422 11.17 8.86 -6.11
N ILE A 423 11.23 9.27 -4.85
CA ILE A 423 10.25 10.17 -4.26
C ILE A 423 10.95 11.50 -4.01
N ASN A 424 10.47 12.53 -4.70
CA ASN A 424 10.89 13.90 -4.47
C ASN A 424 9.97 14.53 -3.43
N MET A 425 10.53 14.88 -2.28
CA MET A 425 9.80 15.57 -1.24
C MET A 425 9.62 17.04 -1.66
N ALA A 426 8.36 17.42 -1.83
CA ALA A 426 7.95 18.78 -2.09
C ALA A 426 7.25 19.35 -0.84
N SER A 427 6.18 20.11 -1.03
CA SER A 427 5.33 20.68 0.02
C SER A 427 3.94 20.94 -0.55
N ILE A 428 2.93 21.08 0.31
CA ILE A 428 1.63 21.63 -0.10
C ILE A 428 1.79 23.00 -0.80
N MET A 429 2.83 23.76 -0.43
CA MET A 429 3.23 25.02 -1.07
C MET A 429 3.81 24.86 -2.48
N GLY A 430 3.96 23.63 -2.97
CA GLY A 430 4.27 23.33 -4.38
C GLY A 430 3.02 23.17 -5.26
N LEU A 431 1.83 23.30 -4.67
CA LEU A 431 0.53 23.17 -5.33
C LEU A 431 -0.30 24.43 -5.18
N ILE A 432 -0.15 25.14 -4.05
CA ILE A 432 -0.85 26.36 -3.71
C ILE A 432 0.19 27.40 -3.31
N PRO A 433 0.13 28.64 -3.83
CA PRO A 433 1.08 29.67 -3.44
C PRO A 433 0.91 30.08 -1.97
N SER A 434 2.01 30.36 -1.29
CA SER A 434 2.02 31.07 -0.02
C SER A 434 2.60 32.47 -0.24
N THR A 435 1.88 33.47 0.24
CA THR A 435 2.31 34.86 0.18
C THR A 435 3.50 35.11 1.09
N GLY A 436 3.55 34.45 2.26
CA GLY A 436 4.61 34.66 3.25
C GLY A 436 5.98 34.01 2.93
N TYR A 437 6.04 33.00 2.05
CA TYR A 437 7.30 32.39 1.60
C TYR A 437 7.29 32.12 0.08
N PRO A 438 7.39 33.16 -0.75
CA PRO A 438 7.31 33.03 -2.20
C PRO A 438 8.50 32.28 -2.83
N VAL A 439 9.70 32.36 -2.24
CA VAL A 439 10.88 31.65 -2.74
C VAL A 439 10.77 30.16 -2.39
N HIS A 440 10.34 29.83 -1.17
CA HIS A 440 10.08 28.44 -0.82
C HIS A 440 9.03 27.86 -1.76
N THR A 441 7.90 28.57 -1.93
CA THR A 441 6.85 28.25 -2.90
C THR A 441 7.42 27.96 -4.28
N LEU A 442 8.25 28.86 -4.84
CA LEU A 442 8.91 28.66 -6.14
C LEU A 442 9.68 27.34 -6.21
N THR A 443 10.50 27.03 -5.20
CA THR A 443 11.27 25.76 -5.19
C THR A 443 10.37 24.53 -5.17
N GLN A 444 9.28 24.57 -4.40
CA GLN A 444 8.35 23.45 -4.26
C GLN A 444 7.51 23.23 -5.53
N PHE A 445 7.07 24.31 -6.18
CA PHE A 445 6.44 24.24 -7.51
C PHE A 445 7.42 23.67 -8.55
N GLY A 446 8.68 24.09 -8.50
CA GLY A 446 9.75 23.56 -9.35
C GLY A 446 9.94 22.06 -9.19
N ILE A 447 9.97 21.56 -7.95
CA ILE A 447 10.08 20.13 -7.66
C ILE A 447 8.87 19.35 -8.20
N VAL A 448 7.65 19.87 -8.01
CA VAL A 448 6.42 19.24 -8.53
C VAL A 448 6.44 19.19 -10.06
N GLY A 449 6.73 20.30 -10.72
CA GLY A 449 6.81 20.39 -12.17
C GLY A 449 7.87 19.45 -12.76
N PHE A 450 9.07 19.46 -12.17
CA PHE A 450 10.17 18.58 -12.55
C PHE A 450 9.80 17.10 -12.39
N SER A 451 9.25 16.72 -11.24
CA SER A 451 8.88 15.33 -10.94
C SER A 451 7.80 14.78 -11.88
N ARG A 452 6.82 15.61 -12.25
CA ARG A 452 5.79 15.27 -13.24
C ARG A 452 6.40 15.05 -14.63
N ALA A 453 7.28 15.95 -15.05
CA ALA A 453 7.92 15.87 -16.36
C ALA A 453 8.83 14.64 -16.48
N ILE A 454 9.78 14.46 -15.55
CA ILE A 454 10.73 13.36 -15.60
C ILE A 454 10.09 12.00 -15.26
N GLY A 455 9.03 12.01 -14.44
CA GLY A 455 8.27 10.82 -14.07
C GLY A 455 7.26 10.37 -15.11
N ALA A 456 7.14 11.06 -16.25
CA ALA A 456 6.18 10.70 -17.30
C ALA A 456 6.31 9.21 -17.72
N VAL A 457 5.18 8.60 -18.09
CA VAL A 457 5.07 7.15 -18.34
C VAL A 457 6.07 6.67 -19.39
N ASN A 458 6.34 7.46 -20.43
CA ASN A 458 7.35 7.17 -21.45
C ASN A 458 8.78 7.04 -20.89
N HIS A 459 9.16 7.87 -19.90
CA HIS A 459 10.45 7.74 -19.23
C HIS A 459 10.48 6.48 -18.38
N TYR A 460 9.44 6.22 -17.60
CA TYR A 460 9.33 5.02 -16.78
C TYR A 460 9.37 3.74 -17.61
N ASP A 461 8.64 3.65 -18.72
CA ASP A 461 8.60 2.46 -19.57
C ASP A 461 9.99 2.12 -20.14
N ARG A 462 10.81 3.15 -20.41
CA ARG A 462 12.17 3.00 -20.90
C ARG A 462 13.16 2.61 -19.80
N THR A 463 13.11 3.27 -18.65
CA THR A 463 14.14 3.14 -17.60
C THR A 463 13.79 2.12 -16.52
N GLY A 464 12.50 1.82 -16.33
CA GLY A 464 12.00 1.08 -15.19
C GLY A 464 12.09 1.85 -13.86
N VAL A 465 12.43 3.14 -13.88
CA VAL A 465 12.56 3.99 -12.68
C VAL A 465 11.36 4.90 -12.58
N ARG A 466 10.57 4.73 -11.51
CA ARG A 466 9.37 5.53 -11.24
C ARG A 466 9.76 6.78 -10.46
N VAL A 467 9.35 7.96 -10.92
CA VAL A 467 9.55 9.22 -10.18
C VAL A 467 8.19 9.79 -9.79
N THR A 468 8.04 10.20 -8.53
CA THR A 468 6.80 10.79 -7.99
C THR A 468 7.13 11.93 -7.03
N ALA A 469 6.18 12.87 -6.84
CA ALA A 469 6.31 13.91 -5.83
C ALA A 469 5.37 13.64 -4.65
N LEU A 470 5.86 13.87 -3.43
CA LEU A 470 5.06 13.88 -2.20
C LEU A 470 5.06 15.29 -1.63
N CYS A 471 3.89 15.84 -1.37
CA CYS A 471 3.64 17.20 -0.90
C CYS A 471 3.04 17.16 0.52
N PRO A 472 3.86 17.13 1.59
CA PRO A 472 3.34 17.21 2.94
C PRO A 472 2.70 18.57 3.25
N GLY A 473 1.61 18.55 4.01
CA GLY A 473 1.10 19.71 4.73
C GLY A 473 2.00 20.12 5.91
N LEU A 474 1.55 21.08 6.72
CA LEU A 474 2.32 21.59 7.86
C LEU A 474 2.71 20.47 8.83
N THR A 475 4.00 20.17 8.88
CA THR A 475 4.55 19.04 9.63
C THR A 475 5.43 19.52 10.78
N SER A 476 5.27 18.92 11.96
CA SER A 476 6.03 19.24 13.17
C SER A 476 7.51 18.90 13.04
N THR A 477 8.26 19.79 12.40
CA THR A 477 9.68 19.65 12.08
C THR A 477 10.46 20.86 12.56
N LYS A 478 11.79 20.73 12.65
CA LYS A 478 12.66 21.87 12.92
C LYS A 478 12.59 22.93 11.83
N LEU A 479 12.44 22.53 10.57
CA LEU A 479 12.28 23.44 9.42
C LEU A 479 11.12 24.41 9.66
N LEU A 480 9.95 23.90 10.05
CA LEU A 480 8.79 24.76 10.35
C LEU A 480 8.99 25.63 11.59
N LYS A 481 9.68 25.14 12.62
CA LYS A 481 10.00 25.94 13.82
C LYS A 481 10.96 27.09 13.54
N GLN A 482 11.85 26.93 12.57
CA GLN A 482 12.84 27.94 12.19
C GLN A 482 12.31 28.93 11.15
N ALA A 483 11.24 28.57 10.44
CA ALA A 483 10.54 29.42 9.48
C ALA A 483 10.51 30.90 9.87
N PRO A 484 9.99 31.29 11.06
CA PRO A 484 9.72 32.69 11.36
C PRO A 484 10.96 33.58 11.42
N TYR A 485 12.16 33.00 11.46
CA TYR A 485 13.43 33.71 11.47
C TYR A 485 14.03 33.91 10.07
N HIS A 486 13.44 33.31 9.02
CA HIS A 486 14.00 33.32 7.67
C HIS A 486 13.02 33.80 6.59
N ALA A 487 11.98 34.54 6.98
CA ALA A 487 11.16 35.29 6.03
C ALA A 487 11.97 36.45 5.42
N ILE A 488 11.57 36.92 4.23
CA ILE A 488 12.23 38.06 3.56
C ILE A 488 12.23 39.31 4.47
N ASN A 489 11.09 39.58 5.12
CA ASN A 489 10.94 40.62 6.13
C ASN A 489 9.73 40.31 7.03
N GLU A 490 9.45 41.20 7.98
CA GLU A 490 8.38 41.02 8.98
C GLU A 490 6.97 40.97 8.37
N ASN A 491 6.71 41.61 7.21
CA ASN A 491 5.38 41.55 6.57
C ASN A 491 5.10 40.14 6.04
N PHE A 492 6.05 39.57 5.29
CA PHE A 492 5.98 38.18 4.81
C PHE A 492 5.82 37.18 5.97
N ARG A 493 6.52 37.42 7.09
CA ARG A 493 6.38 36.61 8.30
C ARG A 493 4.95 36.65 8.86
N LYS A 494 4.32 37.84 8.90
CA LYS A 494 2.95 38.01 9.38
C LYS A 494 1.95 37.32 8.46
N GLU A 495 2.11 37.48 7.15
CA GLU A 495 1.28 36.81 6.13
C GLU A 495 1.30 35.29 6.32
N PHE A 496 2.47 34.68 6.47
CA PHE A 496 2.54 33.23 6.73
C PHE A 496 1.85 32.81 8.03
N LYS A 497 1.95 33.63 9.08
CA LYS A 497 1.28 33.36 10.36
C LYS A 497 -0.25 33.40 10.21
N GLU A 498 -0.76 34.31 9.39
CA GLU A 498 -2.18 34.39 9.06
C GLU A 498 -2.63 33.20 8.21
N GLU A 499 -1.86 32.84 7.17
CA GLU A 499 -2.14 31.69 6.29
C GLU A 499 -2.12 30.36 7.03
N SER A 500 -1.17 30.17 7.94
CA SER A 500 -1.07 28.95 8.76
C SER A 500 -2.05 28.92 9.93
N GLY A 501 -2.75 30.03 10.19
CA GLY A 501 -3.75 30.16 11.25
C GLY A 501 -4.94 29.23 11.02
N GLY A 502 -5.03 28.16 11.82
CA GLY A 502 -6.13 27.19 11.76
C GLY A 502 -5.80 25.89 11.01
N CYS A 503 -4.62 25.79 10.41
CA CYS A 503 -4.14 24.52 9.85
C CYS A 503 -3.76 23.53 10.97
N THR A 504 -4.01 22.24 10.75
CA THR A 504 -3.61 21.20 11.71
C THR A 504 -2.16 20.78 11.45
N LEU A 505 -1.37 20.76 12.52
CA LEU A 505 0.01 20.29 12.46
C LEU A 505 0.04 18.76 12.47
N GLN A 506 0.64 18.16 11.45
CA GLN A 506 0.82 16.71 11.35
C GLN A 506 2.18 16.25 11.87
N LYS A 507 2.29 14.95 12.14
CA LYS A 507 3.51 14.32 12.62
C LYS A 507 4.41 13.87 11.45
N PRO A 508 5.75 13.95 11.59
CA PRO A 508 6.66 13.37 10.60
C PRO A 508 6.39 11.89 10.32
N GLU A 509 5.97 11.13 11.34
CA GLU A 509 5.63 9.71 11.21
C GLU A 509 4.45 9.47 10.26
N SER A 510 3.49 10.39 10.20
CA SER A 510 2.36 10.29 9.26
C SER A 510 2.83 10.43 7.81
N VAL A 511 3.78 11.34 7.55
CA VAL A 511 4.43 11.48 6.24
C VAL A 511 5.26 10.24 5.90
N ALA A 512 5.93 9.65 6.89
CA ALA A 512 6.70 8.41 6.70
C ALA A 512 5.81 7.22 6.32
N VAL A 513 4.64 7.07 6.96
CA VAL A 513 3.66 6.05 6.59
C VAL A 513 3.10 6.29 5.19
N ALA A 514 2.77 7.54 4.85
CA ALA A 514 2.33 7.89 3.50
C ALA A 514 3.38 7.56 2.42
N THR A 515 4.66 7.66 2.75
CA THR A 515 5.75 7.28 1.85
C THR A 515 5.69 5.80 1.49
N LEU A 516 5.33 4.91 2.43
CA LEU A 516 5.12 3.48 2.15
C LEU A 516 3.94 3.25 1.18
N ASP A 517 2.82 3.95 1.41
CA ASP A 517 1.64 3.85 0.55
C ASP A 517 1.96 4.30 -0.88
N ILE A 518 2.73 5.38 -1.04
CA ILE A 518 3.17 5.90 -2.34
C ILE A 518 4.15 4.94 -3.01
N LEU A 519 5.10 4.37 -2.27
CA LEU A 519 6.00 3.35 -2.81
C LEU A 519 5.23 2.11 -3.31
N ALA A 520 4.14 1.73 -2.65
CA ALA A 520 3.30 0.62 -3.10
C ALA A 520 2.49 0.98 -4.35
N ASP A 521 1.79 2.13 -4.32
CA ASP A 521 0.63 2.36 -5.18
C ASP A 521 0.79 3.47 -6.23
N ALA A 522 1.78 4.35 -6.10
CA ALA A 522 1.83 5.55 -6.92
C ALA A 522 2.15 5.25 -8.39
N LEU A 523 1.52 6.00 -9.29
CA LEU A 523 1.81 5.93 -10.73
C LEU A 523 3.02 6.82 -11.08
N PRO A 524 3.77 6.52 -12.16
CA PRO A 524 4.83 7.41 -12.62
C PRO A 524 4.32 8.83 -12.88
N GLY A 525 5.05 9.83 -12.38
CA GLY A 525 4.74 11.25 -12.56
C GLY A 525 3.57 11.74 -11.70
N SER A 526 2.98 10.88 -10.87
CA SER A 526 1.90 11.28 -9.95
C SER A 526 2.42 12.15 -8.81
N VAL A 527 1.52 12.98 -8.28
CA VAL A 527 1.79 13.92 -7.19
C VAL A 527 0.80 13.64 -6.07
N TRP A 528 1.30 13.48 -4.86
CA TRP A 528 0.51 13.05 -3.71
C TRP A 528 0.58 14.08 -2.59
N VAL A 529 -0.53 14.29 -1.89
CA VAL A 529 -0.59 15.12 -0.68
C VAL A 529 -0.82 14.23 0.52
N VAL A 530 -0.16 14.57 1.63
CA VAL A 530 -0.44 14.03 2.96
C VAL A 530 -0.54 15.20 3.94
N GLU A 531 -1.66 15.31 4.63
CA GLU A 531 -1.91 16.37 5.61
C GLU A 531 -2.80 15.87 6.74
N ASN A 532 -2.80 16.58 7.87
CA ASN A 532 -3.70 16.34 9.00
C ASN A 532 -3.65 14.89 9.54
N ASP A 533 -2.46 14.27 9.56
CA ASP A 533 -2.27 12.87 9.99
C ASP A 533 -3.18 11.85 9.26
N SER A 534 -3.60 12.18 8.03
CA SER A 534 -4.53 11.38 7.24
C SER A 534 -3.82 10.59 6.14
N LYS A 535 -4.56 9.67 5.48
CA LYS A 535 -4.01 8.89 4.35
C LYS A 535 -3.64 9.81 3.18
N PRO A 536 -2.58 9.47 2.41
CA PRO A 536 -2.21 10.27 1.26
C PRO A 536 -3.26 10.17 0.14
N TYR A 537 -3.39 11.24 -0.64
CA TYR A 537 -4.27 11.31 -1.80
C TYR A 537 -3.57 11.92 -3.02
N GLU A 538 -3.92 11.45 -4.22
CA GLU A 538 -3.32 11.91 -5.47
C GLU A 538 -3.97 13.21 -5.95
N ILE A 539 -3.15 14.15 -6.39
CA ILE A 539 -3.59 15.40 -7.03
C ILE A 539 -3.64 15.21 -8.54
N ARG A 540 -4.79 15.54 -9.12
CA ARG A 540 -4.98 15.56 -10.57
C ARG A 540 -4.79 16.97 -11.10
N PHE A 541 -3.90 17.10 -12.07
CA PHE A 541 -3.70 18.36 -12.79
C PHE A 541 -4.62 18.40 -14.02
N PRO A 542 -5.02 19.60 -14.46
CA PRO A 542 -5.77 19.76 -15.70
C PRO A 542 -4.99 19.18 -16.87
N GLU A 543 -5.67 18.47 -17.76
CA GLU A 543 -5.13 18.08 -19.06
C GLU A 543 -5.15 19.28 -20.01
N VAL A 544 -4.37 19.23 -21.10
CA VAL A 544 -4.36 20.29 -22.11
C VAL A 544 -5.76 20.56 -22.66
N ALA A 545 -6.60 19.54 -22.75
CA ALA A 545 -7.99 19.64 -23.19
C ALA A 545 -8.88 20.44 -22.21
N ASP A 546 -8.55 20.44 -20.91
CA ASP A 546 -9.28 21.19 -19.88
C ASP A 546 -8.89 22.67 -19.90
N LEU A 547 -7.66 22.98 -20.33
CA LEU A 547 -7.11 24.33 -20.38
C LEU A 547 -7.41 25.07 -21.69
N ARG A 548 -7.68 24.33 -22.77
CA ARG A 548 -8.03 24.92 -24.07
C ARG A 548 -9.49 25.38 -24.06
N PHE A 549 -9.70 26.64 -24.44
CA PHE A 549 -11.04 27.17 -24.70
C PHE A 549 -11.73 26.30 -25.76
N LYS A 550 -12.87 25.69 -25.42
CA LYS A 550 -13.68 24.97 -26.42
C LYS A 550 -14.29 25.99 -27.36
N ASN A 551 -13.67 26.24 -28.51
CA ASN A 551 -14.39 26.85 -29.62
C ASN A 551 -15.49 25.88 -30.04
N LYS A 552 -16.75 26.26 -29.81
CA LYS A 552 -17.89 25.67 -30.51
C LYS A 552 -17.75 26.10 -31.97
N CYS A 553 -17.43 25.16 -32.85
CA CYS A 553 -17.83 25.20 -34.25
C CYS A 553 -18.87 24.10 -34.45
#